data_AF-A0A4R4A7N8-F1
#
_entry.id   AF-A0A4R4A7N8-F1
#
_cell.length_a   1.000
_cell.length_b   1.000
_cell.length_c   1.000
_cell.angle_alpha   90.00
_cell.angle_beta   90.00
_cell.angle_gamma   90.00
#
_symmetry.space_group_name_H-M   'P 1'
#
loop_
_entity.id
_entity.type
_entity.pdbx_description
1 polymer ?
#
loop_
_entity_poly.entity_id
_entity_poly.type
_entity_poly.pdbx_seq_one_letter_code
_entity_poly.pdbx_strand_id
1 'polypeptide(L)' 'MIKTLTFGAVHMTVAFTVAYVMTGSWVVGGAIALVEPMINTVAYFFHELVWERIRKRPKMIATAEV' A
#
# COMPACT_ATOMS: atom_id res chain seq x y z
N MET A 1 -19.19 0.97 4.48
CA MET A 1 -18.29 0.31 5.46
C MET A 1 -18.18 -1.20 5.24
N ILE A 2 -19.28 -1.95 5.07
CA ILE A 2 -19.20 -3.42 4.80
C ILE A 2 -18.40 -3.76 3.53
N LYS A 3 -18.54 -2.99 2.44
CA LYS A 3 -17.78 -3.20 1.19
C LYS A 3 -16.26 -3.17 1.38
N THR A 4 -15.76 -2.27 2.23
CA THR A 4 -14.33 -2.15 2.52
C THR A 4 -13.84 -3.33 3.35
N LEU A 5 -14.66 -3.79 4.30
CA LEU A 5 -14.37 -4.92 5.16
C LEU A 5 -14.37 -6.24 4.37
N THR A 6 -15.34 -6.46 3.48
CA THR A 6 -15.36 -7.65 2.62
C THR A 6 -14.21 -7.66 1.63
N PHE A 7 -13.79 -6.51 1.11
CA PHE A 7 -12.60 -6.42 0.26
C PHE A 7 -11.33 -6.83 1.01
N GLY A 8 -11.14 -6.34 2.24
CA GLY A 8 -10.02 -6.74 3.10
C GLY A 8 -10.05 -8.23 3.46
N ALA A 9 -11.24 -8.78 3.75
CA ALA A 9 -11.39 -10.19 4.06
C ALA A 9 -11.04 -11.09 2.86
N VAL A 10 -11.49 -10.75 1.65
CA VAL A 10 -11.15 -11.51 0.43
C VAL A 10 -9.64 -11.46 0.17
N HIS A 11 -9.02 -10.28 0.31
CA HIS A 11 -7.58 -10.12 0.12
C HIS A 11 -6.77 -10.95 1.13
N MET A 12 -7.11 -10.87 2.42
CA MET A 12 -6.49 -11.67 3.49
C MET A 12 -6.62 -13.18 3.22
N THR A 13 -7.79 -13.62 2.75
CA THR A 13 -8.03 -15.04 2.45
C THR A 13 -7.21 -15.51 1.25
N VAL A 14 -7.18 -14.75 0.16
CA VAL A 14 -6.42 -15.10 -1.06
C VAL A 14 -4.92 -15.10 -0.78
N ALA A 15 -4.39 -14.07 -0.12
CA ALA A 15 -2.98 -13.97 0.23
C ALA A 15 -2.54 -15.14 1.13
N PHE A 16 -3.35 -15.47 2.14
CA PHE A 16 -3.10 -16.61 3.01
C PHE A 16 -3.11 -17.94 2.24
N THR A 17 -4.11 -18.17 1.39
CA THR A 17 -4.23 -19.42 0.62
C THR A 17 -3.08 -19.58 -0.38
N VAL A 18 -2.71 -18.55 -1.13
CA VAL A 18 -1.60 -18.61 -2.10
C VAL A 18 -0.28 -18.86 -1.38
N ALA A 19 -0.01 -18.15 -0.29
CA ALA A 19 1.20 -18.34 0.49
C ALA A 19 1.24 -19.72 1.17
N TYR A 20 0.11 -20.22 1.66
CA TYR A 20 0.02 -21.58 2.22
C TYR A 20 0.30 -22.65 1.16
N VAL A 21 -0.27 -22.52 -0.04
CA VAL A 21 -0.02 -23.46 -1.15
C VAL A 21 1.46 -23.44 -1.58
N MET A 22 2.09 -22.27 -1.63
CA MET A 22 3.49 -22.15 -2.02
C MET A 22 4.46 -22.66 -0.94
N THR A 23 4.15 -22.46 0.34
CA THR A 23 5.10 -22.73 1.44
C THR A 23 4.80 -24.01 2.21
N GLY A 24 3.58 -24.54 2.15
CA GLY A 24 3.11 -25.66 2.96
C GLY A 24 2.98 -25.35 4.46
N SER A 25 3.17 -24.09 4.87
CA SER A 25 3.22 -23.66 6.28
C SER A 25 2.19 -22.58 6.56
N TRP A 26 1.30 -22.89 7.51
CA TRP A 26 0.23 -21.99 8.00
C TRP A 26 0.80 -20.71 8.62
N VAL A 27 2.00 -20.78 9.22
CA VAL A 27 2.66 -19.64 9.88
C VAL A 27 3.13 -18.62 8.86
N VAL A 28 3.74 -19.09 7.76
CA VAL A 28 4.25 -18.20 6.71
C VAL A 28 3.09 -17.57 5.93
N GLY A 29 2.01 -18.33 5.70
CA GLY A 29 0.79 -17.80 5.08
C GLY A 29 0.15 -16.67 5.87
N GLY A 30 0.06 -16.82 7.20
CA GLY A 30 -0.45 -15.77 8.09
C GLY A 30 0.45 -14.54 8.14
N ALA A 31 1.77 -14.75 8.17
CA ALA A 31 2.73 -13.65 8.15
C ALA A 31 2.63 -12.83 6.86
N ILE A 32 2.55 -13.48 5.69
CA ILE A 32 2.46 -12.79 4.39
C ILE A 32 1.19 -11.96 4.29
N ALA A 33 0.05 -12.48 4.74
CA ALA A 33 -1.23 -11.79 4.67
C ALA A 33 -1.27 -10.47 5.50
N LEU A 34 -0.43 -10.37 6.54
CA LEU A 34 -0.24 -9.14 7.32
C LEU A 34 0.90 -8.26 6.79
N VAL A 35 1.96 -8.88 6.26
CA VAL A 35 3.15 -8.18 5.75
C VAL A 35 2.81 -7.37 4.50
N GLU A 36 1.96 -7.87 3.62
CA GLU A 36 1.57 -7.18 2.38
C GLU A 36 0.96 -5.77 2.63
N PRO A 37 -0.08 -5.60 3.47
CA PRO A 37 -0.63 -4.27 3.77
C PRO A 37 0.35 -3.38 4.57
N MET A 38 1.22 -3.96 5.40
CA MET A 38 2.26 -3.21 6.11
C MET A 38 3.28 -2.64 5.14
N ILE A 39 3.80 -3.45 4.22
CA ILE A 39 4.74 -3.00 3.20
C ILE A 39 4.08 -1.97 2.29
N ASN A 40 2.82 -2.18 1.89
CA ASN A 40 2.09 -1.24 1.06
C ASN A 40 1.97 0.14 1.75
N THR A 41 1.65 0.17 3.04
CA THR A 41 1.60 1.42 3.83
C THR A 41 2.95 2.11 3.92
N VAL A 42 4.03 1.35 4.18
CA VAL A 42 5.40 1.89 4.26
C VAL A 42 5.86 2.42 2.90
N ALA A 43 5.64 1.65 1.84
CA ALA A 43 5.97 2.05 0.48
C ALA A 43 5.20 3.31 0.07
N TYR A 44 3.92 3.41 0.42
CA TYR A 44 3.12 4.60 0.14
C TYR A 44 3.63 5.83 0.89
N PHE A 45 4.04 5.67 2.15
CA PHE A 45 4.66 6.75 2.93
C PHE A 45 5.95 7.27 2.29
N PHE A 46 6.86 6.37 1.89
CA PHE A 46 8.07 6.77 1.18
C PHE A 46 7.77 7.36 -0.21
N HIS A 47 6.78 6.81 -0.92
CA HIS A 47 6.34 7.32 -2.22
C HIS A 47 5.83 8.76 -2.09
N GLU A 48 4.98 9.06 -1.11
CA GLU A 48 4.54 10.44 -0.82
C GLU A 48 5.71 11.34 -0.47
N LEU A 49 6.64 10.90 0.38
CA LEU A 49 7.78 11.70 0.81
C LEU A 49 8.72 12.06 -0.35
N VAL A 50 8.98 11.11 -1.24
CA VAL A 50 9.76 11.33 -2.46
C VAL A 50 9.00 12.22 -3.43
N TRP A 51 7.70 11.97 -3.62
CA TRP A 51 6.87 12.73 -4.54
C TRP A 51 6.65 14.17 -4.10
N GLU A 52 6.48 14.44 -2.79
CA GLU A 52 6.41 15.79 -2.23
C GLU A 52 7.71 16.56 -2.51
N ARG A 53 8.87 15.90 -2.37
CA ARG A 53 10.17 16.48 -2.65
C ARG A 53 10.36 16.80 -4.14
N ILE A 54 9.82 15.98 -5.02
CA ILE A 54 9.80 16.21 -6.48
C ILE A 54 8.78 17.30 -6.85
N ARG A 55 7.63 17.36 -6.16
CA ARG A 55 6.59 18.39 -6.33
C ARG A 55 6.99 19.76 -5.80
N LYS A 56 8.01 19.87 -4.94
CA LYS A 56 8.64 21.16 -4.56
C LYS A 56 9.46 21.80 -5.71
N ARG A 57 9.08 21.57 -6.97
CA ARG A 57 9.31 22.59 -8.00
C ARG A 57 8.31 23.72 -7.71
N PRO A 58 8.78 24.92 -7.34
CA PRO A 58 7.87 26.03 -7.13
C PRO A 58 7.07 26.21 -8.43
N LYS A 59 5.75 26.35 -8.30
CA LYS A 59 4.96 27.14 -9.25
C LYS A 59 5.51 28.56 -9.19
N MET A 60 6.66 28.78 -9.80
CA MET A 60 7.09 30.10 -10.18
C MET A 60 6.32 30.43 -11.47
N ILE A 61 5.84 31.68 -11.55
CA ILE A 61 5.21 32.32 -12.73
C ILE A 61 3.68 32.02 -12.81
N ALA A 62 2.74 32.97 -12.86
CA ALA A 62 2.79 34.43 -12.88
C ALA A 62 1.43 34.98 -12.39
N THR A 63 1.47 36.00 -11.53
CA THR A 63 0.52 37.13 -11.59
C THR A 63 1.27 38.36 -11.07
N ALA A 64 2.25 38.77 -11.87
CA ALA A 64 2.50 40.18 -12.09
C ALA A 64 1.78 40.50 -13.42
N GLU A 65 1.18 41.69 -13.54
CA GLU A 65 0.24 42.20 -14.57
C GLU A 65 -1.22 42.15 -14.10
N VAL A 66 -1.98 43.25 -13.95
CA VAL A 66 -1.80 44.72 -14.06
C VAL A 66 -2.83 45.33 -13.11
#